data_AF-A0A496SH39-F1
#
_entry.id   AF-A0A496SH39-F1
#
_cell.length_a   1.000
_cell.length_b   1.000
_cell.length_c   1.000
_cell.angle_alpha   90.00
_cell.angle_beta   90.00
_cell.angle_gamma   90.00
#
_symmetry.space_group_name_H-M   'P 1'
#
loop_
_entity.id
_entity.type
_entity.pdbx_description
1 polymer ?
#
loop_
_entity_poly.entity_id
_entity_poly.type
_entity_poly.pdbx_seq_one_letter_code
_entity_poly.pdbx_strand_id
1 'polypeptide(L)'
;MKLLAIALGLALAWGVSFWAYRRTNPPTSAALRRLLLVLRLGGITASVLFVVEPEVEWKGRSYERPRLVLLVDGSSSMKFYGRSETLRKLLAGPLAELERKADVEAFVFSGDCHPLGRKELPSLLPEGSSTDIGGALRYLKTLRRPDAVVLLSDGAHNL
;
A
#
# COMPACT_ATOMS: atom_id res chain seq x y z
N MET A 1 -7.14 -0.93 28.28
CA MET A 1 -7.48 -0.26 29.55
C MET A 1 -8.64 0.73 29.40
N LYS A 2 -8.61 1.68 28.45
CA LYS A 2 -9.70 2.66 28.23
C LYS A 2 -11.08 2.02 27.96
N LEU A 3 -11.16 1.02 27.08
CA LEU A 3 -12.42 0.30 26.78
C LEU A 3 -13.02 -0.42 27.99
N LEU A 4 -12.16 -0.96 28.87
CA LEU A 4 -12.60 -1.70 30.05
C LEU A 4 -13.17 -0.75 31.12
N ALA A 5 -12.60 0.44 31.28
CA ALA A 5 -13.14 1.48 32.16
C ALA A 5 -14.49 2.02 31.66
N ILE A 6 -14.63 2.22 30.34
CA ILE A 6 -15.89 2.65 29.70
C ILE A 6 -16.98 1.61 29.91
N ALA A 7 -16.67 0.32 29.68
CA ALA A 7 -17.59 -0.78 29.89
C ALA A 7 -18.05 -0.90 31.36
N LEU A 8 -17.12 -0.74 32.31
CA LEU A 8 -17.44 -0.77 33.75
C LEU A 8 -18.33 0.41 34.16
N GLY A 9 -18.05 1.62 33.65
CA GLY A 9 -18.87 2.81 33.88
C GLY A 9 -20.29 2.67 33.32
N LEU A 10 -20.43 2.14 32.10
CA LEU A 10 -21.73 1.82 31.49
C LEU A 10 -22.51 0.78 32.31
N ALA A 11 -21.85 -0.30 32.73
CA ALA A 11 -22.47 -1.34 33.54
C ALA A 11 -23.00 -0.78 34.89
N LEU A 12 -22.23 0.10 35.53
CA LEU A 12 -22.64 0.77 36.77
C LEU A 12 -23.84 1.69 36.55
N ALA A 13 -23.80 2.52 35.50
CA ALA A 13 -24.88 3.45 35.16
C ALA A 13 -26.19 2.72 34.80
N TRP A 14 -26.08 1.60 34.09
CA TRP A 14 -27.21 0.71 33.79
C TRP A 14 -27.77 0.05 35.05
N GLY A 15 -26.91 -0.46 35.93
CA GLY A 15 -27.31 -1.05 37.21
C GLY A 15 -28.07 -0.07 38.11
N VAL A 16 -27.58 1.17 38.22
CA VAL A 16 -28.24 2.24 38.99
C VAL A 16 -29.58 2.63 38.34
N SER A 17 -29.64 2.76 37.01
CA SER A 17 -30.90 3.04 36.30
C SER A 17 -31.93 1.95 36.47
N PHE A 18 -31.53 0.68 36.40
CA PHE A 18 -32.41 -0.45 36.62
C PHE A 18 -32.94 -0.49 38.06
N TRP A 19 -32.07 -0.26 39.05
CA TRP A 19 -32.46 -0.19 40.45
C TRP A 19 -33.44 0.97 40.72
N ALA A 20 -33.18 2.16 40.16
CA ALA A 20 -34.08 3.30 40.28
C ALA A 20 -35.46 3.04 39.65
N TYR A 21 -35.54 2.34 38.52
CA TYR A 21 -36.79 1.97 37.87
C TYR A 21 -37.52 0.79 38.52
N ARG A 22 -36.94 0.11 39.54
CA ARG A 22 -37.68 -0.88 40.35
C ARG A 22 -38.73 -0.23 41.25
N ARG A 23 -38.55 1.04 41.64
CA ARG A 23 -39.49 1.81 42.46
C ARG A 23 -39.95 3.06 41.70
N THR A 24 -40.91 2.88 40.81
CA THR A 24 -41.63 4.00 40.18
C THR A 24 -42.83 4.39 41.05
N ASN A 25 -42.90 5.66 41.45
CA ASN A 25 -44.01 6.24 42.20
C ASN A 25 -44.51 7.45 41.39
N PRO A 26 -45.74 7.47 40.82
CA PRO A 26 -46.82 6.48 40.87
C PRO A 26 -46.53 5.18 40.07
N PRO A 27 -47.29 4.09 40.32
CA PRO A 27 -47.11 2.82 39.64
C PRO A 27 -47.46 2.93 38.15
N THR A 28 -46.44 2.85 37.30
CA THR A 28 -46.57 2.82 35.84
C THR A 28 -46.80 1.40 35.34
N SER A 29 -47.49 1.27 34.20
CA SER A 29 -47.68 -0.04 33.56
C SER A 29 -46.32 -0.67 33.21
N ALA A 30 -46.22 -2.00 33.30
CA ALA A 30 -44.96 -2.72 33.05
C ALA A 30 -44.40 -2.45 31.64
N ALA A 31 -45.28 -2.22 30.65
CA ALA A 31 -44.89 -1.86 29.29
C ALA A 31 -44.24 -0.46 29.23
N LEU A 32 -44.86 0.56 29.82
CA LEU A 32 -44.32 1.91 29.86
C LEU A 32 -43.02 1.98 30.66
N ARG A 33 -42.95 1.23 31.78
CA ARG A 33 -41.72 1.13 32.58
C ARG A 33 -40.55 0.55 31.79
N ARG A 34 -40.81 -0.50 30.98
CA ARG A 34 -39.79 -1.09 30.10
C ARG A 34 -39.38 -0.11 29.00
N LEU A 35 -40.33 0.57 28.37
CA LEU A 35 -40.05 1.57 27.33
C LEU A 35 -39.16 2.71 27.87
N LEU A 36 -39.53 3.29 29.00
CA LEU A 36 -38.77 4.36 29.64
C LEU A 36 -37.37 3.92 30.11
N LEU A 37 -37.24 2.67 30.59
CA LEU A 37 -35.95 2.09 30.91
C LEU A 37 -35.07 1.97 29.66
N VAL A 38 -35.61 1.41 28.57
CA VAL A 38 -34.87 1.27 27.30
C VAL A 38 -34.43 2.64 26.78
N LEU A 39 -35.33 3.63 26.79
CA LEU A 39 -34.99 5.01 26.40
C LEU A 39 -33.90 5.62 27.28
N ARG A 40 -33.96 5.42 28.60
CA ARG A 40 -32.92 5.92 29.52
C ARG A 40 -31.57 5.25 29.27
N LEU A 41 -31.55 3.92 29.13
CA LEU A 41 -30.31 3.18 28.85
C LEU A 41 -29.73 3.58 27.48
N GLY A 42 -30.59 3.74 26.48
CA GLY A 42 -30.22 4.26 25.17
C GLY A 42 -29.61 5.66 25.25
N GLY A 43 -30.24 6.57 26.00
CA GLY A 43 -29.73 7.93 26.22
C GLY A 43 -28.37 7.96 26.91
N ILE A 44 -28.21 7.21 28.02
CA ILE A 44 -26.91 7.10 28.72
C ILE A 44 -25.83 6.55 27.79
N THR A 45 -26.17 5.51 27.01
CA THR A 45 -25.24 4.90 26.06
C THR A 45 -24.84 5.88 24.96
N ALA A 46 -25.81 6.60 24.39
CA ALA A 46 -25.54 7.63 23.39
C ALA A 46 -24.65 8.74 23.96
N SER A 47 -24.93 9.25 25.16
CA SER A 47 -24.08 10.26 25.83
C SER A 47 -22.65 9.76 26.02
N VAL A 48 -22.46 8.52 26.44
CA VAL A 48 -21.12 7.93 26.56
C VAL A 48 -20.44 7.81 25.21
N LEU A 49 -21.13 7.36 24.17
CA LEU A 49 -20.58 7.29 22.81
C LEU A 49 -20.19 8.67 22.28
N PHE A 50 -20.98 9.71 22.54
CA PHE A 50 -20.64 11.08 22.18
C PHE A 50 -19.38 11.59 22.89
N VAL A 51 -19.21 11.28 24.17
CA VAL A 51 -18.02 11.70 24.94
C VAL A 51 -16.78 10.91 24.52
N VAL A 52 -16.94 9.63 24.17
CA VAL A 52 -15.83 8.75 23.79
C VAL A 52 -15.37 9.01 22.35
N GLU A 53 -16.25 9.54 21.51
CA GLU A 53 -15.98 9.82 20.09
C GLU A 53 -15.33 8.62 19.38
N PRO A 54 -16.06 7.50 19.21
CA PRO A 54 -15.48 6.29 18.64
C PRO A 54 -15.12 6.53 17.17
N GLU A 55 -13.82 6.56 16.90
CA GLU A 55 -13.32 6.62 15.53
C GLU A 55 -13.44 5.22 14.90
N VAL A 56 -14.38 5.08 13.95
CA VAL A 56 -14.55 3.86 13.17
C VAL A 56 -13.71 3.97 11.90
N GLU A 57 -12.46 3.49 11.97
CA GLU A 57 -11.60 3.45 10.79
C GLU A 57 -11.91 2.22 9.91
N TRP A 58 -12.52 2.46 8.75
CA TRP A 58 -12.64 1.43 7.73
C TRP A 58 -11.32 1.32 6.93
N LYS A 59 -10.43 0.42 7.36
CA LYS A 59 -9.17 0.16 6.66
C LYS A 59 -9.38 -0.78 5.49
N GLY A 60 -9.67 -0.22 4.32
CA GLY A 60 -9.57 -0.96 3.06
C GLY A 60 -8.11 -1.27 2.73
N ARG A 61 -7.75 -2.54 2.57
CA ARG A 61 -6.47 -2.95 1.98
C ARG A 61 -6.70 -3.33 0.53
N SER A 62 -6.14 -2.56 -0.39
CA SER A 62 -6.02 -2.96 -1.79
C SER A 62 -4.66 -3.64 -1.97
N TYR A 63 -4.65 -4.86 -2.52
CA TYR A 63 -3.43 -5.51 -2.97
C TYR A 63 -3.15 -5.05 -4.40
N GLU A 64 -2.36 -4.00 -4.55
CA GLU A 64 -1.79 -3.62 -5.83
C GLU A 64 -0.49 -4.40 -6.07
N ARG A 65 -0.29 -4.89 -7.30
CA ARG A 65 0.99 -5.50 -7.66
C ARG A 65 2.05 -4.40 -7.69
N PRO A 66 3.21 -4.61 -7.06
CA PRO A 66 4.28 -3.62 -7.08
C PRO A 66 4.77 -3.41 -8.51
N ARG A 67 5.05 -2.16 -8.88
CA ARG A 67 5.65 -1.81 -10.17
C ARG A 67 7.16 -1.85 -10.07
N LEU A 68 7.75 -2.76 -10.83
CA LEU A 68 9.19 -2.94 -10.93
C LEU A 68 9.65 -2.41 -12.28
N VAL A 69 10.54 -1.42 -12.26
CA VAL A 69 11.18 -0.93 -13.48
C VAL A 69 12.55 -1.56 -13.63
N LEU A 70 12.80 -2.19 -14.77
CA LEU A 70 14.10 -2.74 -15.16
C LEU A 70 14.77 -1.78 -16.14
N LEU A 71 15.85 -1.11 -15.70
CA LEU A 71 16.70 -0.29 -16.55
C LEU A 71 17.89 -1.11 -17.03
N VAL A 72 18.02 -1.24 -18.35
CA VAL A 72 19.13 -1.96 -19.00
C VAL A 72 20.02 -0.97 -19.74
N ASP A 73 21.30 -1.01 -19.46
CA ASP A 73 22.30 -0.21 -20.17
C ASP A 73 22.52 -0.75 -21.59
N GLY A 74 22.26 0.10 -22.57
CA GLY A 74 22.42 -0.15 -24.00
C GLY A 74 23.64 0.56 -24.61
N SER A 75 24.57 1.05 -23.78
CA SER A 75 25.80 1.68 -24.26
C SER A 75 26.77 0.69 -24.88
N SER A 76 27.63 1.17 -25.79
CA SER A 76 28.61 0.37 -26.52
C SER A 76 29.63 -0.33 -25.62
N SER A 77 29.85 0.14 -24.38
CA SER A 77 30.71 -0.53 -23.40
C SER A 77 30.16 -1.89 -22.98
N MET A 78 28.84 -2.10 -23.06
CA MET A 78 28.17 -3.37 -22.77
C MET A 78 28.38 -4.45 -23.85
N LYS A 79 28.90 -4.09 -25.04
CA LYS A 79 29.33 -5.07 -26.06
C LYS A 79 30.61 -5.80 -25.67
N PHE A 80 31.48 -5.16 -24.87
CA PHE A 80 32.77 -5.73 -24.53
C PHE A 80 32.65 -6.84 -23.49
N TYR A 81 33.54 -7.83 -23.56
CA TYR A 81 33.66 -8.94 -22.60
C TYR A 81 32.39 -9.79 -22.40
N GLY A 82 31.47 -9.82 -23.38
CA GLY A 82 30.26 -10.64 -23.29
C GLY A 82 29.27 -10.19 -22.22
N ARG A 83 29.39 -8.95 -21.71
CA ARG A 83 28.52 -8.40 -20.64
C ARG A 83 27.04 -8.46 -21.01
N SER A 84 26.71 -8.18 -22.26
CA SER A 84 25.36 -8.31 -22.80
C SER A 84 24.81 -9.75 -22.71
N GLU A 85 25.65 -10.75 -22.95
CA GLU A 85 25.25 -12.15 -22.86
C GLU A 85 25.07 -12.59 -21.40
N THR A 86 25.96 -12.14 -20.51
CA THR A 86 25.83 -12.35 -19.06
C THR A 86 24.54 -11.71 -18.54
N LEU A 87 24.19 -10.51 -18.99
CA LEU A 87 22.94 -9.83 -18.62
C LEU A 87 21.71 -10.63 -19.05
N ARG A 88 21.71 -11.17 -20.27
CA ARG A 88 20.63 -12.05 -20.74
C ARG A 88 20.51 -13.33 -19.91
N LYS A 89 21.63 -13.97 -19.57
CA LYS A 89 21.66 -15.17 -18.71
C LYS A 89 21.15 -14.87 -17.30
N LEU A 90 21.55 -13.73 -16.72
CA LEU A 90 21.08 -13.28 -15.42
C LEU A 90 19.58 -13.02 -15.39
N LEU A 91 19.00 -12.54 -16.50
CA LEU A 91 17.57 -12.24 -16.58
C LEU A 91 16.71 -13.44 -16.96
N ALA A 92 17.25 -14.45 -17.65
CA ALA A 92 16.46 -15.57 -18.17
C ALA A 92 15.64 -16.35 -17.11
N GLY A 93 16.16 -16.48 -15.88
CA GLY A 93 15.47 -17.16 -14.78
C GLY A 93 14.66 -16.20 -13.87
N PRO A 94 15.32 -15.24 -13.19
CA PRO A 94 14.70 -14.35 -12.22
C PRO A 94 13.58 -13.48 -12.80
N LEU A 95 13.65 -13.09 -14.07
CA LEU A 95 12.64 -12.22 -14.69
C LEU A 95 11.25 -12.87 -14.69
N ALA A 96 11.17 -14.17 -14.98
CA ALA A 96 9.92 -14.91 -14.97
C ALA A 96 9.32 -15.00 -13.56
N GLU A 97 10.15 -15.05 -12.51
CA GLU A 97 9.66 -15.01 -11.13
C GLU A 97 9.21 -13.61 -10.71
N LEU A 98 9.95 -12.57 -11.11
CA LEU A 98 9.62 -11.18 -10.83
C LEU A 98 8.28 -10.80 -11.46
N GLU A 99 8.02 -11.20 -12.71
CA GLU A 99 6.75 -10.96 -13.41
C GLU A 99 5.54 -11.63 -12.75
N ARG A 100 5.73 -12.73 -12.01
CA ARG A 100 4.61 -13.33 -11.24
C ARG A 100 4.24 -12.51 -10.01
N LYS A 101 5.21 -11.76 -9.47
CA LYS A 101 5.09 -11.03 -8.19
C LYS A 101 4.87 -9.53 -8.38
N ALA A 102 5.27 -8.98 -9.52
CA ALA A 102 5.31 -7.56 -9.83
C ALA A 102 4.88 -7.29 -11.27
N ASP A 103 4.41 -6.07 -11.53
CA ASP A 103 4.24 -5.55 -12.89
C ASP A 103 5.61 -5.02 -13.36
N VAL A 104 6.24 -5.72 -14.30
CA VAL A 104 7.62 -5.45 -14.71
C VAL A 104 7.63 -4.67 -16.02
N GLU A 105 8.16 -3.45 -15.98
CA GLU A 105 8.36 -2.61 -17.14
C GLU A 105 9.86 -2.48 -17.44
N ALA A 106 10.27 -2.85 -18.65
CA ALA A 106 11.67 -2.76 -19.05
C ALA A 106 11.94 -1.51 -19.90
N PHE A 107 13.08 -0.89 -19.68
CA PHE A 107 13.58 0.25 -20.44
C PHE A 107 15.05 0.01 -20.78
N VAL A 108 15.45 0.50 -21.94
CA VAL A 108 16.87 0.61 -22.31
C VAL A 108 17.29 2.07 -22.21
N PHE A 109 18.49 2.31 -21.70
CA PHE A 109 19.08 3.63 -21.69
C PHE A 109 20.49 3.63 -22.27
N SER A 110 20.84 4.72 -22.95
CA SER A 110 22.21 5.07 -23.32
C SER A 110 22.37 6.58 -23.17
N GLY A 111 22.34 7.37 -24.25
CA GLY A 111 22.16 8.82 -24.19
C GLY A 111 20.71 9.21 -23.87
N ASP A 112 19.75 8.45 -24.41
CA ASP A 112 18.32 8.61 -24.18
C ASP A 112 17.74 7.33 -23.56
N CYS A 113 16.55 7.43 -22.94
CA CYS A 113 15.85 6.32 -22.29
C CYS A 113 14.51 6.04 -22.97
N HIS A 114 14.29 4.79 -23.37
CA HIS A 114 13.09 4.37 -24.10
C HIS A 114 12.55 3.03 -23.57
N PRO A 115 11.22 2.80 -23.64
CA PRO A 115 10.63 1.53 -23.26
C PRO A 115 11.17 0.40 -24.15
N LEU A 116 11.49 -0.73 -23.54
CA LEU A 116 12.01 -1.91 -24.21
C LEU A 116 10.99 -3.04 -24.10
N GLY A 117 10.53 -3.55 -25.23
CA GLY A 117 9.64 -4.70 -25.26
C GLY A 117 10.31 -5.96 -24.70
N ARG A 118 9.58 -6.79 -23.97
CA ARG A 118 10.10 -8.07 -23.43
C ARG A 118 10.71 -8.98 -24.50
N LYS A 119 10.11 -9.01 -25.69
CA LYS A 119 10.60 -9.80 -26.83
C LYS A 119 11.88 -9.23 -27.44
N GLU A 120 12.18 -7.96 -27.16
CA GLU A 120 13.33 -7.24 -27.70
C GLU A 120 14.55 -7.35 -26.77
N LEU A 121 14.36 -7.65 -25.47
CA LEU A 121 15.44 -7.86 -24.50
C LEU A 121 16.51 -8.86 -24.98
N PRO A 122 16.15 -10.06 -25.48
CA PRO A 122 17.12 -11.03 -25.97
C PRO A 122 17.82 -10.61 -27.27
N SER A 123 17.23 -9.69 -28.03
CA SER A 123 17.79 -9.17 -29.28
C SER A 123 18.45 -7.80 -29.12
N LEU A 124 18.49 -7.25 -27.90
CA LEU A 124 19.02 -5.93 -27.64
C LEU A 124 20.51 -5.85 -28.03
N LEU A 125 20.84 -4.95 -28.95
CA LEU A 125 22.20 -4.65 -29.36
C LEU A 125 22.64 -3.34 -28.68
N PRO A 126 23.69 -3.35 -27.83
CA PRO A 126 24.14 -2.15 -27.15
C PRO A 126 24.95 -1.24 -28.10
N GLU A 127 24.30 -0.28 -28.74
CA GLU A 127 24.92 0.60 -29.74
C GLU A 127 25.08 2.05 -29.28
N GLY A 128 24.64 2.37 -28.07
CA GLY A 128 24.67 3.72 -27.54
C GLY A 128 26.08 4.28 -27.41
N SER A 129 26.27 5.53 -27.80
CA SER A 129 27.57 6.23 -27.74
C SER A 129 27.91 6.76 -26.34
N SER A 130 26.92 6.81 -25.44
CA SER A 130 27.05 7.37 -24.09
C SER A 130 26.18 6.63 -23.08
N THR A 131 26.38 6.96 -21.80
CA THR A 131 25.69 6.35 -20.67
C THR A 131 25.18 7.45 -19.73
N ASP A 132 23.92 7.82 -19.87
CA ASP A 132 23.21 8.80 -19.04
C ASP A 132 22.24 8.11 -18.07
N ILE A 133 22.79 7.65 -16.94
CA ILE A 133 22.01 7.07 -15.84
C ILE A 133 21.08 8.13 -15.23
N GLY A 134 21.55 9.39 -15.14
CA GLY A 134 20.78 10.50 -14.58
C GLY A 134 19.56 10.86 -15.44
N GLY A 135 19.72 10.89 -16.76
CA GLY A 135 18.69 11.03 -17.77
C GLY A 135 17.66 9.92 -17.68
N ALA A 136 18.10 8.66 -17.60
CA ALA A 136 17.22 7.51 -17.42
C ALA A 136 16.35 7.64 -16.15
N LEU A 137 16.96 7.97 -15.00
CA LEU A 137 16.23 8.16 -13.75
C LEU A 137 15.29 9.38 -13.79
N ARG A 138 15.66 10.47 -14.49
CA ARG A 138 14.78 11.61 -14.71
C ARG A 138 13.59 11.25 -15.59
N TYR A 139 13.81 10.46 -16.64
CA TYR A 139 12.75 9.95 -17.49
C TYR A 139 11.77 9.08 -16.69
N LEU A 140 12.27 8.19 -15.82
CA LEU A 140 11.41 7.40 -14.93
C LEU A 140 10.57 8.24 -13.97
N LYS A 141 11.06 9.42 -13.54
CA LYS A 141 10.26 10.35 -12.71
C LYS A 141 9.10 10.99 -13.47
N THR A 142 9.19 11.10 -14.80
CA THR A 142 8.07 11.60 -15.63
C THR A 142 6.99 10.56 -15.86
N LEU A 143 7.32 9.28 -15.69
CA LEU A 143 6.38 8.17 -15.73
C LEU A 143 5.68 7.99 -14.37
N ARG A 144 4.75 7.04 -14.29
CA ARG A 144 4.15 6.68 -12.99
C ARG A 144 5.27 6.22 -12.04
N ARG A 145 5.22 6.67 -10.78
CA ARG A 145 6.23 6.34 -9.77
C ARG A 145 6.40 4.82 -9.65
N PRO A 146 7.59 4.27 -9.91
CA PRO A 146 7.87 2.86 -9.65
C PRO A 146 8.06 2.61 -8.15
N ASP A 147 7.70 1.42 -7.70
CA ASP A 147 7.93 0.98 -6.32
C ASP A 147 9.37 0.51 -6.12
N ALA A 148 9.99 -0.02 -7.19
CA ALA A 148 11.38 -0.43 -7.22
C ALA A 148 11.99 -0.23 -8.61
N VAL A 149 13.29 0.07 -8.64
CA VAL A 149 14.07 0.20 -9.88
C VAL A 149 15.26 -0.74 -9.79
N VAL A 150 15.45 -1.59 -10.80
CA VAL A 150 16.62 -2.45 -10.97
C VAL A 150 17.44 -1.88 -12.11
N LEU A 151 18.63 -1.39 -11.79
CA LEU A 151 19.58 -0.85 -12.77
C LEU A 151 20.64 -1.90 -13.10
N LEU A 152 20.77 -2.21 -14.39
CA LEU A 152 21.81 -3.08 -14.92
C LEU A 152 22.72 -2.28 -15.84
N SER A 153 23.92 -1.98 -15.37
CA SER A 153 24.93 -1.18 -16.09
C SER A 153 26.33 -1.65 -15.70
N ASP A 154 27.31 -1.35 -16.55
CA ASP A 154 28.73 -1.51 -16.23
C ASP A 154 29.32 -0.28 -15.49
N GLY A 155 28.50 0.75 -15.23
CA GLY A 155 28.77 1.82 -14.26
C GLY A 155 29.53 3.04 -14.80
N ALA A 156 29.83 3.10 -16.10
CA ALA A 156 30.55 4.22 -16.69
C ALA A 156 29.59 5.38 -17.05
N HIS A 157 29.17 6.17 -16.06
CA HIS A 157 28.35 7.37 -16.33
C HIS A 157 29.18 8.52 -16.88
N ASN A 158 28.85 8.97 -18.10
CA ASN A 158 29.71 9.84 -18.89
C ASN A 158 28.99 11.10 -19.47
N LEU A 159 27.83 11.47 -18.93
CA LEU A 159 27.01 12.61 -19.38
C LEU A 159 26.52 13.48 -18.23
#